data_AF-A0A1Q3BWY4-F1
#
_entry.id   AF-A0A1Q3BWY4-F1
#
_cell.length_a   1.000
_cell.length_b   1.000
_cell.length_c   1.000
_cell.angle_alpha   90.00
_cell.angle_beta   90.00
_cell.angle_gamma   90.00
#
_symmetry.space_group_name_H-M   'P 1'
#
loop_
_entity.id
_entity.type
_entity.pdbx_description
1 polymer ?
#
loop_
_entity_poly.entity_id
_entity_poly.type
_entity_poly.pdbx_seq_one_letter_code
_entity_poly.pdbx_strand_id
1 'polypeptide(L)'
;MHSTHVVYFCFTPFSLTFLSLLNFLKPNNQQLYFSLLKHEENYETFFDLPSHFPSQLSPHSLCQTPSFLRGLYIYFNLLISFLLFMGTGVSSIGGATSTGLDDIPESCVSCILMHLDPPEICKMAGLNKTFHGASSADFLWESKLPSNYNYVVKKVIKENPQSLRKKEIYSRLSHPNLFDNGTKEVWLDKISGKICLSISSKALRITGIDDRRYWNHITTEESRFQSVAYLQQMWWFEVVGEIEFEFPQGTYSLCFRLHLGKVSKRFGRRVCNLEQVHGWDIKPVRFQLSTSNGHNAMCECYLREPGNWVLYHVGDFVVENPNVTTKIKFSMIQIDCTHTKGGLCVDSVFIFPSNFRERSK
;
A
#
# COMPACT_ATOMS: atom_id res chain seq x y z
N MET A 1 14.73 13.80 68.66
CA MET A 1 15.76 13.46 67.66
C MET A 1 15.10 12.63 66.56
N HIS A 2 14.80 13.25 65.43
CA HIS A 2 14.23 12.62 64.22
C HIS A 2 15.06 13.12 63.04
N SER A 3 15.49 12.19 62.18
CA SER A 3 16.09 12.50 60.89
C SER A 3 15.49 11.54 59.86
N THR A 4 14.71 12.09 58.95
CA THR A 4 14.23 11.43 57.72
C THR A 4 14.72 12.28 56.55
N HIS A 5 15.61 11.70 55.76
CA HIS A 5 16.17 12.32 54.56
C HIS A 5 15.12 12.35 53.44
N VAL A 6 14.80 13.55 52.93
CA VAL A 6 14.08 13.77 51.66
C VAL A 6 15.07 14.42 50.70
N VAL A 7 15.50 13.66 49.70
CA VAL A 7 16.37 14.13 48.62
C VAL A 7 15.48 14.70 47.52
N TYR A 8 15.52 16.03 47.36
CA TYR A 8 15.13 16.74 46.14
C TYR A 8 16.12 16.39 45.02
N PHE A 9 15.68 16.06 43.78
CA PHE A 9 16.35 16.49 42.54
C PHE A 9 15.61 16.07 41.24
N CYS A 10 15.52 17.05 40.31
CA CYS A 10 15.40 16.98 38.84
C CYS A 10 14.15 16.37 38.16
N PHE A 11 13.13 17.21 37.97
CA PHE A 11 12.04 17.02 37.01
C PHE A 11 12.50 17.37 35.58
N THR A 12 12.46 16.40 34.65
CA THR A 12 12.57 16.62 33.20
C THR A 12 11.23 17.10 32.61
N PRO A 13 11.20 17.75 31.42
CA PRO A 13 9.97 18.31 30.83
C PRO A 13 8.89 17.26 30.52
N PHE A 14 9.25 15.98 30.51
CA PHE A 14 8.32 14.85 30.35
C PHE A 14 7.40 14.68 31.55
N SER A 15 7.87 15.00 32.77
CA SER A 15 7.07 14.84 33.97
C SER A 15 5.97 15.91 34.09
N LEU A 16 6.20 17.15 33.64
CA LEU A 16 5.22 18.23 33.74
C LEU A 16 4.10 18.12 32.69
N THR A 17 4.41 17.67 31.47
CA THR A 17 3.39 17.40 30.45
C THR A 17 2.60 16.12 30.74
N PHE A 18 3.27 15.08 31.26
CA PHE A 18 2.61 13.85 31.74
C PHE A 18 1.76 14.09 32.99
N LEU A 19 2.21 14.92 33.94
CA LEU A 19 1.42 15.36 35.10
C LEU A 19 0.29 16.29 34.70
N SER A 20 0.48 17.16 33.70
CA SER A 20 -0.59 17.98 33.17
C SER A 20 -1.64 17.15 32.45
N LEU A 21 -1.27 16.08 31.72
CA LEU A 21 -2.21 15.14 31.11
C LEU A 21 -2.88 14.21 32.14
N LEU A 22 -2.16 13.80 33.18
CA LEU A 22 -2.75 13.06 34.31
C LEU A 22 -3.76 13.91 35.07
N ASN A 23 -3.52 15.21 35.24
CA ASN A 23 -4.49 16.14 35.83
C ASN A 23 -5.75 16.35 34.97
N PHE A 24 -5.72 15.97 33.68
CA PHE A 24 -6.90 15.96 32.80
C PHE A 24 -7.74 14.68 32.95
N LEU A 25 -7.20 13.61 33.52
CA LEU A 25 -7.92 12.37 33.79
C LEU A 25 -8.61 12.47 35.17
N LYS A 26 -9.94 12.26 35.22
CA LYS A 26 -10.69 12.19 36.48
C LYS A 26 -10.03 11.17 37.44
N PRO A 27 -9.99 11.43 38.76
CA PRO A 27 -9.20 10.64 39.73
C PRO A 27 -9.47 9.13 39.72
N ASN A 28 -10.67 8.69 39.35
CA ASN A 28 -11.01 7.26 39.24
C ASN A 28 -10.32 6.55 38.04
N ASN A 29 -9.92 7.28 37.00
CA ASN A 29 -9.25 6.72 35.82
C ASN A 29 -7.73 6.66 36.00
N GLN A 30 -7.16 7.43 36.94
CA GLN A 30 -5.74 7.41 37.23
C GLN A 30 -5.32 6.06 37.83
N GLN A 31 -6.12 5.48 38.74
CA GLN A 31 -5.83 4.16 39.32
C GLN A 31 -5.84 3.02 38.29
N LEU A 32 -6.79 3.03 37.34
CA LEU A 32 -6.86 2.06 36.24
C LEU A 32 -5.65 2.16 35.30
N TYR A 33 -5.21 3.40 35.03
CA TYR A 33 -4.03 3.67 34.21
C TYR A 33 -2.73 3.19 34.88
N PHE A 34 -2.59 3.42 36.19
CA PHE A 34 -1.45 2.92 36.97
C PHE A 34 -1.44 1.38 37.11
N SER A 35 -2.60 0.72 37.13
CA SER A 35 -2.67 -0.74 37.14
C SER A 35 -2.35 -1.39 35.79
N LEU A 36 -2.71 -0.74 34.67
CA LEU A 36 -2.39 -1.21 33.32
C LEU A 36 -0.91 -1.05 32.99
N LEU A 37 -0.30 0.07 33.39
CA LEU A 37 1.14 0.31 33.25
C LEU A 37 2.00 -0.65 34.09
N LYS A 38 1.46 -1.17 35.21
CA LYS A 38 2.16 -2.15 36.06
C LYS A 38 2.17 -3.58 35.51
N HIS A 39 1.32 -3.86 34.52
CA HIS A 39 1.13 -5.22 33.98
C HIS A 39 1.97 -5.51 32.74
N GLU A 40 2.67 -4.51 32.19
CA GLU A 40 3.65 -4.64 31.12
C GLU A 40 5.07 -4.40 31.66
N GLU A 41 5.69 -5.44 32.24
CA GLU A 41 7.10 -5.39 32.66
C GLU A 41 8.06 -5.41 31.47
N ASN A 42 8.82 -4.32 31.29
CA ASN A 42 10.30 -4.26 31.31
C ASN A 42 10.81 -3.01 30.55
N TYR A 43 11.10 -1.92 31.28
CA TYR A 43 11.62 -0.66 30.73
C TYR A 43 12.92 -0.16 31.37
N GLU A 44 13.79 -1.05 31.88
CA GLU A 44 15.04 -0.60 32.53
C GLU A 44 16.21 -0.26 31.59
N THR A 45 16.09 -0.35 30.26
CA THR A 45 17.23 -0.09 29.35
C THR A 45 17.01 1.03 28.31
N PHE A 46 16.04 1.92 28.50
CA PHE A 46 15.66 2.90 27.47
C PHE A 46 16.27 4.31 27.61
N PHE A 47 17.02 4.60 28.68
CA PHE A 47 17.54 5.95 28.95
C PHE A 47 19.05 5.97 29.15
N ASP A 48 19.80 5.80 28.06
CA ASP A 48 21.14 6.38 27.95
C ASP A 48 21.08 7.51 26.92
N LEU A 49 20.74 8.72 27.37
CA LEU A 49 20.84 9.96 26.59
C LEU A 49 21.53 11.06 27.43
N PRO A 50 22.26 11.99 26.78
CA PRO A 50 23.40 12.67 27.37
C PRO A 50 23.00 13.71 28.43
N SER A 51 23.91 13.92 29.38
CA SER A 51 23.76 14.76 30.58
C SER A 51 23.53 16.26 30.35
N HIS A 52 23.48 16.74 29.11
CA HIS A 52 23.30 18.17 28.81
C HIS A 52 22.41 18.43 27.58
N PHE A 53 21.22 18.99 27.82
CA PHE A 53 20.39 19.65 26.81
C PHE A 53 20.35 21.17 27.09
N PRO A 54 20.59 22.04 26.10
CA PRO A 54 20.55 23.49 26.28
C PRO A 54 19.10 24.02 26.38
N SER A 55 18.93 25.05 27.21
CA SER A 55 17.68 25.49 27.85
C SER A 55 16.74 26.38 27.03
N GLN A 56 16.71 26.27 25.70
CA GLN A 56 15.74 27.00 24.87
C GLN A 56 15.31 26.17 23.66
N LEU A 57 14.17 25.49 23.75
CA LEU A 57 13.50 24.82 22.63
C LEU A 57 12.05 25.31 22.57
N SER A 58 11.67 25.88 21.42
CA SER A 58 10.32 26.39 21.15
C SER A 58 9.28 25.25 21.01
N PRO A 59 7.98 25.49 21.18
CA PRO A 59 6.93 24.45 21.04
C PRO A 59 6.99 23.71 19.68
N HIS A 60 7.40 24.41 18.63
CA HIS A 60 7.61 23.85 17.29
C HIS A 60 8.74 22.81 17.21
N SER A 61 9.73 22.89 18.11
CA SER A 61 10.90 22.00 18.13
C SER A 61 10.68 20.71 18.93
N LEU A 62 9.73 20.69 19.88
CA LEU A 62 9.36 19.49 20.64
C LEU A 62 8.60 18.47 19.78
N CYS A 63 7.71 18.93 18.89
CA CYS A 63 6.98 18.08 17.94
C CYS A 63 7.87 17.37 16.91
N GLN A 64 9.15 17.72 16.81
CA GLN A 64 10.11 17.11 15.89
C GLN A 64 11.01 16.08 16.57
N THR A 65 10.89 15.88 17.90
CA THR A 65 11.71 14.90 18.61
C THR A 65 11.15 13.47 18.40
N PRO A 66 11.95 12.50 17.92
CA PRO A 66 11.47 11.15 17.60
C PRO A 66 10.87 10.42 18.80
N SER A 67 11.33 10.73 20.02
CA SER A 67 10.86 10.17 21.29
C SER A 67 9.49 10.70 21.70
N PHE A 68 9.19 11.98 21.44
CA PHE A 68 7.87 12.57 21.71
C PHE A 68 6.80 11.99 20.77
N LEU A 69 7.11 11.89 19.48
CA LEU A 69 6.21 11.31 18.47
C LEU A 69 5.94 9.82 18.72
N ARG A 70 6.95 9.05 19.16
CA ARG A 70 6.77 7.64 19.57
C ARG A 70 5.89 7.51 20.82
N GLY A 71 6.11 8.36 21.83
CA GLY A 71 5.27 8.37 23.04
C GLY A 71 3.81 8.71 22.73
N LEU A 72 3.58 9.69 21.86
CA LEU A 72 2.23 10.05 21.40
C LEU A 72 1.59 8.93 20.58
N TYR A 73 2.34 8.30 19.67
CA TYR A 73 1.87 7.19 18.85
C TYR A 73 1.46 5.96 19.68
N ILE A 74 2.22 5.60 20.72
CA ILE A 74 1.89 4.49 21.62
C ILE A 74 0.65 4.84 22.45
N TYR A 75 0.58 6.05 23.02
CA TYR A 75 -0.58 6.54 23.76
C TYR A 75 -1.85 6.56 22.90
N PHE A 76 -1.76 7.02 21.65
CA PHE A 76 -2.91 7.06 20.75
C PHE A 76 -3.32 5.69 20.26
N ASN A 77 -2.40 4.74 20.00
CA ASN A 77 -2.78 3.36 19.70
C ASN A 77 -3.52 2.71 20.87
N LEU A 78 -3.04 2.92 22.10
CA LEU A 78 -3.74 2.47 23.30
C LEU A 78 -5.11 3.16 23.45
N LEU A 79 -5.20 4.46 23.17
CA LEU A 79 -6.46 5.21 23.18
C LEU A 79 -7.43 4.75 22.09
N ILE A 80 -6.95 4.44 20.89
CA ILE A 80 -7.76 3.93 19.77
C ILE A 80 -8.27 2.54 20.08
N SER A 81 -7.41 1.64 20.60
CA SER A 81 -7.84 0.33 21.11
C SER A 81 -8.89 0.47 22.21
N PHE A 82 -8.73 1.45 23.11
CA PHE A 82 -9.67 1.74 24.19
C PHE A 82 -10.99 2.33 23.68
N LEU A 83 -10.97 3.24 22.70
CA LEU A 83 -12.15 3.85 22.08
C LEU A 83 -12.92 2.87 21.19
N LEU A 84 -12.23 1.98 20.49
CA LEU A 84 -12.84 0.87 19.76
C LEU A 84 -13.49 -0.14 20.70
N PHE A 85 -12.92 -0.34 21.90
CA PHE A 85 -13.48 -1.20 22.94
C PHE A 85 -14.69 -0.57 23.65
N MET A 86 -14.72 0.74 23.81
CA MET A 86 -15.77 1.50 24.50
C MET A 86 -16.96 1.92 23.61
N GLY A 87 -17.08 1.35 22.39
CA GLY A 87 -18.15 1.63 21.42
C GLY A 87 -19.58 1.29 21.87
N THR A 88 -19.82 0.95 23.14
CA THR A 88 -21.16 0.78 23.73
C THR A 88 -21.35 1.74 24.90
N GLY A 89 -21.82 2.95 24.57
CA GLY A 89 -22.71 3.81 25.35
C GLY A 89 -22.32 4.18 26.78
N VAL A 90 -22.00 5.47 27.00
CA VAL A 90 -22.33 6.15 28.27
C VAL A 90 -22.74 7.60 27.99
N SER A 91 -24.01 7.90 28.30
CA SER A 91 -24.57 9.26 28.33
C SER A 91 -24.01 10.04 29.54
N SER A 92 -23.55 11.28 29.33
CA SER A 92 -22.95 12.10 30.39
C SER A 92 -24.01 12.84 31.24
N ILE A 93 -23.87 12.79 32.57
CA ILE A 93 -24.50 13.72 33.51
C ILE A 93 -23.50 14.81 33.93
N GLY A 94 -23.89 16.07 33.67
CA GLY A 94 -23.66 17.31 34.42
C GLY A 94 -22.32 17.64 35.08
N GLY A 95 -21.79 18.83 34.74
CA GLY A 95 -21.13 19.70 35.73
C GLY A 95 -19.60 19.75 35.75
N ALA A 96 -18.95 19.87 34.59
CA ALA A 96 -17.60 20.43 34.44
C ALA A 96 -17.47 20.88 32.98
N THR A 97 -16.76 21.97 32.68
CA THR A 97 -16.35 22.28 31.30
C THR A 97 -15.45 21.15 30.84
N SER A 98 -16.07 20.11 30.25
CA SER A 98 -15.40 18.92 29.79
C SER A 98 -14.53 19.32 28.61
N THR A 99 -13.22 19.34 28.85
CA THR A 99 -12.26 19.47 27.76
C THR A 99 -12.40 18.25 26.86
N GLY A 100 -12.99 18.46 25.69
CA GLY A 100 -13.30 17.43 24.71
C GLY A 100 -12.19 17.29 23.68
N LEU A 101 -12.26 16.24 22.86
CA LEU A 101 -11.37 16.08 21.70
C LEU A 101 -11.51 17.22 20.66
N ASP A 102 -12.58 18.01 20.76
CA ASP A 102 -12.80 19.21 19.93
C ASP A 102 -11.90 20.39 20.32
N ASP A 103 -11.36 20.41 21.55
CA ASP A 103 -10.51 21.48 22.05
C ASP A 103 -9.04 21.35 21.59
N ILE A 104 -8.69 20.26 20.91
CA ILE A 104 -7.35 20.03 20.36
C ILE A 104 -7.19 20.87 19.07
N PRO A 105 -6.10 21.63 18.88
CA PRO A 105 -5.87 22.33 17.62
C PRO A 105 -5.72 21.37 16.43
N GLU A 106 -6.27 21.72 15.26
CA GLU A 106 -6.17 20.91 14.04
C GLU A 106 -4.72 20.62 13.63
N SER A 107 -3.79 21.55 13.91
CA SER A 107 -2.36 21.35 13.66
C SER A 107 -1.79 20.19 14.45
N CYS A 108 -2.16 20.05 15.73
CA CYS A 108 -1.76 18.93 16.59
C CYS A 108 -2.36 17.61 16.09
N VAL A 109 -3.64 17.62 15.72
CA VAL A 109 -4.31 16.43 15.16
C VAL A 109 -3.65 16.01 13.85
N SER A 110 -3.32 16.96 12.97
CA SER A 110 -2.68 16.67 11.69
C SER A 110 -1.31 16.02 11.84
N CYS A 111 -0.53 16.42 12.86
CA CYS A 111 0.74 15.74 13.19
C CYS A 111 0.53 14.26 13.51
N ILE A 112 -0.55 13.93 14.24
CA ILE A 112 -0.89 12.54 14.56
C ILE A 112 -1.31 11.79 13.30
N LEU A 113 -2.22 12.38 12.51
CA LEU A 113 -2.74 11.78 11.28
C LEU A 113 -1.61 11.47 10.27
N MET A 114 -0.53 12.24 10.27
CA MET A 114 0.62 12.04 9.38
C MET A 114 1.29 10.67 9.57
N HIS A 115 1.17 10.09 10.77
CA HIS A 115 1.73 8.78 11.11
C HIS A 115 0.76 7.61 10.87
N LEU A 116 -0.48 7.90 10.47
CA LEU A 116 -1.49 6.89 10.19
C LEU A 116 -1.54 6.54 8.71
N ASP A 117 -2.00 5.33 8.39
CA ASP A 117 -2.26 4.97 7.00
C ASP A 117 -3.52 5.68 6.48
N PRO A 118 -3.62 5.96 5.17
CA PRO A 118 -4.75 6.71 4.61
C PRO A 118 -6.16 6.19 4.97
N PRO A 119 -6.41 4.86 5.05
CA PRO A 119 -7.70 4.37 5.53
C PRO A 119 -7.99 4.73 7.00
N GLU A 120 -6.96 4.77 7.84
CA GLU A 120 -7.09 5.17 9.25
C GLU A 120 -7.35 6.66 9.37
N ILE A 121 -6.68 7.50 8.57
CA ILE A 121 -6.97 8.94 8.48
C ILE A 121 -8.45 9.17 8.18
N CYS A 122 -9.00 8.42 7.20
CA CYS A 122 -10.42 8.52 6.85
C CYS A 122 -11.35 8.06 8.00
N LYS A 123 -10.96 7.05 8.79
CA LYS A 123 -11.72 6.64 9.98
C LYS A 123 -11.69 7.73 11.05
N MET A 124 -10.51 8.30 11.31
CA MET A 124 -10.33 9.37 12.30
C MET A 124 -11.12 10.62 11.92
N ALA A 125 -11.21 10.94 10.63
CA ALA A 125 -12.02 12.04 10.12
C ALA A 125 -13.50 11.98 10.53
N GLY A 126 -14.02 10.78 10.85
CA GLY A 126 -15.40 10.58 11.30
C GLY A 126 -15.63 10.79 12.81
N LEU A 127 -14.58 11.00 13.60
CA LEU A 127 -14.69 11.09 15.06
C LEU A 127 -15.32 12.41 15.52
N ASN A 128 -14.81 13.54 15.02
CA ASN A 128 -15.32 14.87 15.36
C ASN A 128 -14.94 15.92 14.29
N LYS A 129 -15.36 17.17 14.50
CA LYS A 129 -15.12 18.27 13.54
C LYS A 129 -13.64 18.61 13.38
N THR A 130 -12.88 18.62 14.47
CA THR A 130 -11.44 18.90 14.48
C THR A 130 -10.66 17.85 13.68
N PHE A 131 -10.93 16.56 13.89
CA PHE A 131 -10.32 15.48 13.12
C PHE A 131 -10.75 15.51 11.66
N HIS A 132 -12.01 15.85 11.37
CA HIS A 132 -12.48 16.04 10.00
C HIS A 132 -11.70 17.16 9.29
N GLY A 133 -11.56 18.33 9.92
CA GLY A 133 -10.79 19.48 9.41
C GLY A 133 -9.32 19.12 9.19
N ALA A 134 -8.66 18.59 10.21
CA ALA A 134 -7.27 18.15 10.16
C ALA A 134 -7.02 17.10 9.06
N SER A 135 -7.94 16.15 8.86
CA SER A 135 -7.83 15.12 7.81
C SER A 135 -7.90 15.67 6.38
N SER A 136 -8.23 16.95 6.20
CA SER A 136 -8.36 17.58 4.89
C SER A 136 -7.17 18.46 4.52
N ALA A 137 -6.16 18.57 5.40
CA ALA A 137 -4.97 19.37 5.15
C ALA A 137 -4.13 18.84 3.98
N ASP A 138 -3.68 19.72 3.08
CA ASP A 138 -2.95 19.30 1.87
C ASP A 138 -1.58 18.67 2.18
N PHE A 139 -0.83 19.22 3.15
CA PHE A 139 0.48 18.68 3.55
C PHE A 139 0.39 17.22 4.05
N LEU A 140 -0.73 16.86 4.68
CA LEU A 140 -0.99 15.50 5.17
C LEU A 140 -1.00 14.54 3.98
N TRP A 141 -1.79 14.82 2.95
CA TRP A 141 -1.95 13.95 1.78
C TRP A 141 -0.77 14.03 0.82
N GLU A 142 -0.07 15.16 0.78
CA GLU A 142 1.20 15.27 0.05
C GLU A 142 2.25 14.30 0.59
N SER A 143 2.30 14.10 1.92
CA SER A 143 3.20 13.10 2.52
C SER A 143 2.84 11.64 2.18
N LYS A 144 1.58 11.39 1.77
CA LYS A 144 1.08 10.05 1.41
C LYS A 144 1.12 9.78 -0.09
N LEU A 145 1.26 10.82 -0.91
CA LEU A 145 1.36 10.69 -2.36
C LEU A 145 2.77 10.24 -2.77
N PRO A 146 2.88 9.44 -3.84
CA PRO A 146 4.19 9.06 -4.37
C PRO A 146 4.89 10.27 -4.99
N SER A 147 6.23 10.33 -4.95
CA SER A 147 7.01 11.48 -5.43
C SER A 147 6.71 11.88 -6.89
N ASN A 148 6.33 10.93 -7.72
CA ASN A 148 6.00 11.13 -9.14
C ASN A 148 4.51 11.47 -9.38
N TYR A 149 3.70 11.76 -8.36
CA TYR A 149 2.25 11.96 -8.54
C TYR A 149 1.93 13.02 -9.61
N ASN A 150 2.76 14.06 -9.72
CA ASN A 150 2.63 15.10 -10.74
C ASN A 150 2.68 14.54 -12.16
N TYR A 151 3.59 13.60 -12.42
CA TYR A 151 3.70 12.90 -13.70
C TYR A 151 2.46 12.06 -13.96
N VAL A 152 2.03 11.26 -12.98
CA VAL A 152 0.88 10.37 -13.12
C VAL A 152 -0.40 11.15 -13.40
N VAL A 153 -0.66 12.22 -12.67
CA VAL A 153 -1.84 13.09 -12.87
C VAL A 153 -1.83 13.66 -14.29
N LYS A 154 -0.69 14.19 -14.77
CA LYS A 154 -0.60 14.73 -16.13
C LYS A 154 -0.76 13.66 -17.21
N LYS A 155 -0.08 12.51 -17.07
CA LYS A 155 -0.07 11.44 -18.09
C LYS A 155 -1.39 10.68 -18.15
N VAL A 156 -2.03 10.44 -17.01
CA VAL A 156 -3.17 9.52 -16.88
C VAL A 156 -4.49 10.26 -16.68
N ILE A 157 -4.56 11.18 -15.70
CA ILE A 157 -5.77 11.96 -15.44
C ILE A 157 -5.94 13.09 -16.48
N LYS A 158 -4.83 13.56 -17.07
CA LYS A 158 -4.78 14.67 -18.05
C LYS A 158 -5.24 16.02 -17.47
N GLU A 159 -4.96 16.23 -16.18
CA GLU A 159 -5.26 17.47 -15.46
C GLU A 159 -3.97 18.13 -14.91
N ASN A 160 -4.09 19.38 -14.47
CA ASN A 160 -2.99 20.08 -13.79
C ASN A 160 -2.95 19.65 -12.31
N PRO A 161 -1.84 19.09 -11.80
CA PRO A 161 -1.75 18.70 -10.39
C PRO A 161 -1.95 19.85 -9.40
N GLN A 162 -1.68 21.09 -9.81
CA GLN A 162 -1.81 22.27 -8.94
C GLN A 162 -3.24 22.77 -8.81
N SER A 163 -4.17 22.35 -9.69
CA SER A 163 -5.58 22.73 -9.61
C SER A 163 -6.40 21.81 -8.69
N LEU A 164 -5.80 20.74 -8.16
CA LEU A 164 -6.48 19.73 -7.36
C LEU A 164 -5.96 19.73 -5.92
N ARG A 165 -6.86 19.45 -4.97
CA ARG A 165 -6.46 19.19 -3.58
C ARG A 165 -5.69 17.88 -3.49
N LYS A 166 -4.72 17.78 -2.57
CA LYS A 166 -3.87 16.58 -2.44
C LYS A 166 -4.68 15.35 -2.04
N LYS A 167 -5.66 15.53 -1.16
CA LYS A 167 -6.65 14.50 -0.78
C LYS A 167 -7.43 13.97 -1.99
N GLU A 168 -7.83 14.88 -2.89
CA GLU A 168 -8.56 14.54 -4.10
C GLU A 168 -7.69 13.76 -5.08
N ILE A 169 -6.44 14.19 -5.29
CA ILE A 169 -5.47 13.45 -6.10
C ILE A 169 -5.29 12.04 -5.56
N TYR A 170 -5.07 11.90 -4.25
CA TYR A 170 -4.89 10.58 -3.62
C TYR A 170 -6.12 9.69 -3.81
N SER A 171 -7.32 10.24 -3.60
CA SER A 171 -8.58 9.52 -3.80
C SER A 171 -8.73 9.05 -5.24
N ARG A 172 -8.53 9.93 -6.23
CA ARG A 172 -8.62 9.57 -7.66
C ARG A 172 -7.58 8.52 -8.06
N LEU A 173 -6.33 8.69 -7.62
CA LEU A 173 -5.26 7.73 -7.94
C LEU A 173 -5.41 6.40 -7.21
N SER A 174 -6.14 6.34 -6.09
CA SER A 174 -6.48 5.08 -5.40
C SER A 174 -7.52 4.23 -6.14
N HIS A 175 -8.15 4.78 -7.18
CA HIS A 175 -9.01 4.05 -8.09
C HIS A 175 -8.22 3.58 -9.33
N PRO A 176 -8.72 2.56 -10.05
CA PRO A 176 -8.14 2.16 -11.33
C PRO A 176 -8.20 3.31 -12.35
N ASN A 177 -7.06 3.74 -12.87
CA ASN A 177 -6.98 4.78 -13.90
C ASN A 177 -6.38 4.24 -15.19
N LEU A 178 -7.20 4.15 -16.23
CA LEU A 178 -6.81 3.65 -17.54
C LEU A 178 -6.05 4.71 -18.35
N PHE A 179 -5.02 4.28 -19.06
CA PHE A 179 -4.28 5.09 -20.01
C PHE A 179 -3.84 4.23 -21.20
N ASP A 180 -3.18 4.87 -22.17
CA ASP A 180 -2.68 4.21 -23.39
C ASP A 180 -3.78 3.40 -24.09
N ASN A 181 -4.83 4.13 -24.51
CA ASN A 181 -6.01 3.59 -25.17
C ASN A 181 -6.73 2.50 -24.36
N GLY A 182 -6.65 2.56 -23.04
CA GLY A 182 -7.30 1.62 -22.13
C GLY A 182 -6.60 0.26 -22.03
N THR A 183 -5.38 0.14 -22.54
CA THR A 183 -4.60 -1.11 -22.48
C THR A 183 -3.67 -1.18 -21.27
N LYS A 184 -3.51 -0.06 -20.55
CA LYS A 184 -2.70 0.03 -19.34
C LYS A 184 -3.50 0.71 -18.25
N GLU A 185 -3.21 0.35 -17.02
CA GLU A 185 -3.91 0.88 -15.87
C GLU A 185 -2.92 1.16 -14.74
N VAL A 186 -3.10 2.26 -14.02
CA VAL A 186 -2.32 2.63 -12.85
C VAL A 186 -3.24 2.94 -11.67
N TRP A 187 -2.82 2.60 -10.47
CA TRP A 187 -3.50 2.97 -9.23
C TRP A 187 -2.51 3.03 -8.06
N LEU A 188 -2.92 3.64 -6.96
CA LEU A 188 -2.22 3.56 -5.68
C LEU A 188 -2.80 2.42 -4.86
N ASP A 189 -1.92 1.65 -4.22
CA ASP A 189 -2.35 0.84 -3.10
C ASP A 189 -2.86 1.75 -1.97
N LYS A 190 -4.09 1.47 -1.51
CA LYS A 190 -4.81 2.37 -0.60
C LYS A 190 -4.14 2.55 0.75
N ILE A 191 -3.39 1.54 1.20
CA ILE A 191 -2.74 1.51 2.51
C ILE A 191 -1.38 2.21 2.44
N SER A 192 -0.52 1.79 1.51
CA SER A 192 0.86 2.30 1.44
C SER A 192 1.02 3.58 0.62
N GLY A 193 0.03 3.96 -0.20
CA GLY A 193 0.14 5.06 -1.16
C GLY A 193 1.10 4.81 -2.33
N LYS A 194 1.60 3.58 -2.49
CA LYS A 194 2.57 3.24 -3.55
C LYS A 194 1.88 2.89 -4.86
N ILE A 195 2.55 3.21 -5.97
CA ILE A 195 2.05 2.97 -7.33
C ILE A 195 2.10 1.50 -7.71
N CYS A 196 0.98 1.03 -8.25
CA CYS A 196 0.80 -0.24 -8.91
C CYS A 196 0.36 0.00 -10.36
N LEU A 197 0.75 -0.90 -11.25
CA LEU A 197 0.49 -0.80 -12.68
C LEU A 197 0.12 -2.17 -13.25
N SER A 198 -0.78 -2.18 -14.23
CA SER A 198 -1.16 -3.37 -14.98
C SER A 198 -1.18 -3.08 -16.49
N ILE A 199 -0.76 -4.06 -17.29
CA ILE A 199 -0.67 -4.01 -18.75
C ILE A 199 -1.50 -5.16 -19.32
N SER A 200 -2.54 -4.84 -20.08
CA SER A 200 -3.41 -5.82 -20.74
C SER A 200 -2.65 -6.68 -21.76
N SER A 201 -3.10 -7.92 -21.97
CA SER A 201 -2.67 -8.76 -23.08
C SER A 201 -2.79 -8.07 -24.45
N LYS A 202 -3.73 -7.13 -24.61
CA LYS A 202 -3.89 -6.32 -25.84
C LYS A 202 -2.74 -5.35 -26.11
N ALA A 203 -1.98 -4.99 -25.09
CA ALA A 203 -0.78 -4.17 -25.22
C ALA A 203 0.50 -5.02 -25.40
N LEU A 204 0.38 -6.35 -25.40
CA LEU A 204 1.52 -7.25 -25.55
C LEU A 204 1.66 -7.72 -27.00
N ARG A 205 2.89 -7.89 -27.45
CA ARG A 205 3.20 -8.55 -28.71
C ARG A 205 3.20 -10.05 -28.46
N ILE A 206 2.21 -10.75 -28.99
CA ILE A 206 2.03 -12.19 -28.84
C ILE A 206 2.21 -12.87 -30.20
N THR A 207 3.05 -13.90 -30.27
CA THR A 207 3.28 -14.65 -31.52
C THR A 207 1.97 -15.21 -32.07
N GLY A 208 1.64 -14.86 -33.32
CA GLY A 208 0.48 -15.40 -34.03
C GLY A 208 -0.88 -14.93 -33.49
N ILE A 209 -0.93 -13.86 -32.69
CA ILE A 209 -2.16 -13.35 -32.04
C ILE A 209 -3.29 -13.00 -33.02
N ASP A 210 -2.94 -12.63 -34.25
CA ASP A 210 -3.90 -12.29 -35.30
C ASP A 210 -4.55 -13.52 -35.96
N ASP A 211 -3.95 -14.71 -35.76
CA ASP A 211 -4.47 -15.96 -36.31
C ASP A 211 -5.44 -16.62 -35.32
N ARG A 212 -6.72 -16.62 -35.69
CA ARG A 212 -7.81 -17.19 -34.90
C ARG A 212 -7.72 -18.71 -34.66
N ARG A 213 -6.86 -19.41 -35.42
CA ARG A 213 -6.54 -20.83 -35.22
C ARG A 213 -5.65 -21.06 -34.00
N TYR A 214 -4.89 -20.04 -33.60
CA TYR A 214 -3.99 -20.10 -32.47
C TYR A 214 -4.54 -19.36 -31.27
N TRP A 215 -5.09 -18.15 -31.47
CA TRP A 215 -5.52 -17.28 -30.38
C TRP A 215 -6.95 -16.78 -30.56
N ASN A 216 -7.67 -16.66 -29.45
CA ASN A 216 -8.93 -15.93 -29.37
C ASN A 216 -8.88 -14.88 -28.28
N HIS A 217 -9.66 -13.82 -28.46
CA HIS A 217 -9.94 -12.88 -27.38
C HIS A 217 -11.23 -13.31 -26.68
N ILE A 218 -11.14 -13.55 -25.37
CA ILE A 218 -12.29 -13.91 -24.54
C ILE A 218 -12.67 -12.73 -23.68
N THR A 219 -13.92 -12.30 -23.75
CA THR A 219 -14.48 -11.30 -22.84
C THR A 219 -14.74 -11.94 -21.47
N THR A 220 -14.24 -11.34 -20.40
CA THR A 220 -14.41 -11.86 -19.03
C THR A 220 -14.38 -10.74 -18.01
N GLU A 221 -15.28 -10.79 -17.03
CA GLU A 221 -15.30 -9.87 -15.89
C GLU A 221 -14.20 -10.17 -14.86
N GLU A 222 -13.50 -11.32 -14.99
CA GLU A 222 -12.37 -11.68 -14.12
C GLU A 222 -11.06 -10.97 -14.50
N SER A 223 -11.09 -10.19 -15.59
CA SER A 223 -9.99 -9.34 -16.07
C SER A 223 -10.30 -7.87 -15.79
N ARG A 224 -9.27 -7.12 -15.38
CA ARG A 224 -9.36 -5.66 -15.24
C ARG A 224 -9.65 -4.95 -16.57
N PHE A 225 -9.27 -5.58 -17.68
CA PHE A 225 -9.44 -5.07 -19.05
C PHE A 225 -10.63 -5.70 -19.77
N GLN A 226 -11.46 -6.45 -19.04
CA GLN A 226 -12.64 -7.17 -19.55
C GLN A 226 -12.34 -8.17 -20.68
N SER A 227 -11.07 -8.48 -20.94
CA SER A 227 -10.64 -9.25 -22.10
C SER A 227 -9.29 -9.90 -21.86
N VAL A 228 -9.16 -11.16 -22.27
CA VAL A 228 -7.92 -11.95 -22.15
C VAL A 228 -7.60 -12.62 -23.49
N ALA A 229 -6.32 -12.86 -23.75
CA ALA A 229 -5.87 -13.65 -24.90
C ALA A 229 -5.85 -15.13 -24.52
N TYR A 230 -6.58 -15.96 -25.26
CA TYR A 230 -6.72 -17.39 -25.02
C TYR A 230 -6.06 -18.20 -26.13
N LEU A 231 -5.08 -19.02 -25.76
CA LEU A 231 -4.40 -19.93 -26.67
C LEU A 231 -5.25 -21.17 -26.90
N GLN A 232 -5.69 -21.39 -28.14
CA GLN A 232 -6.29 -22.64 -28.57
C GLN A 232 -5.24 -23.75 -28.63
N GLN A 233 -4.22 -23.54 -29.45
CA GLN A 233 -3.16 -24.52 -29.68
C GLN A 233 -1.95 -23.85 -30.34
N MET A 234 -0.74 -24.17 -29.89
CA MET A 234 0.51 -23.76 -30.55
C MET A 234 1.63 -24.75 -30.22
N TRP A 235 2.68 -24.79 -31.05
CA TRP A 235 3.89 -25.55 -30.72
C TRP A 235 4.78 -24.72 -29.80
N TRP A 236 5.17 -23.52 -30.21
CA TRP A 236 5.93 -22.58 -29.40
C TRP A 236 5.20 -21.23 -29.37
N PHE A 237 5.45 -20.42 -28.35
CA PHE A 237 4.94 -19.05 -28.32
C PHE A 237 5.92 -18.13 -27.59
N GLU A 238 5.82 -16.84 -27.90
CA GLU A 238 6.47 -15.76 -27.19
C GLU A 238 5.44 -14.67 -26.92
N VAL A 239 5.41 -14.17 -25.69
CA VAL A 239 4.68 -12.97 -25.29
C VAL A 239 5.70 -11.95 -24.84
N VAL A 240 5.73 -10.78 -25.47
CA VAL A 240 6.66 -9.70 -25.17
C VAL A 240 5.90 -8.44 -24.84
N GLY A 241 6.31 -7.75 -23.78
CA GLY A 241 5.82 -6.43 -23.44
C GLY A 241 6.95 -5.46 -23.16
N GLU A 242 6.62 -4.19 -23.35
CA GLU A 242 7.50 -3.07 -23.07
C GLU A 242 6.69 -1.94 -22.44
N ILE A 243 7.28 -1.28 -21.46
CA ILE A 243 6.70 -0.08 -20.87
C ILE A 243 7.79 0.93 -20.53
N GLU A 244 7.47 2.20 -20.76
CA GLU A 244 8.25 3.34 -20.30
C GLU A 244 7.41 4.18 -19.34
N PHE A 245 7.86 4.26 -18.09
CA PHE A 245 7.14 4.90 -17.00
C PHE A 245 8.09 5.50 -15.96
N GLU A 246 7.76 6.67 -15.42
CA GLU A 246 8.50 7.29 -14.32
C GLU A 246 8.02 6.67 -13.01
N PHE A 247 8.70 5.63 -12.53
CA PHE A 247 8.37 5.01 -11.24
C PHE A 247 9.00 5.81 -10.09
N PRO A 248 8.32 5.91 -8.93
CA PRO A 248 8.96 6.34 -7.70
C PRO A 248 10.17 5.48 -7.35
N GLN A 249 11.05 6.02 -6.50
CA GLN A 249 12.15 5.23 -5.95
C GLN A 249 11.61 4.04 -5.15
N GLY A 250 12.16 2.86 -5.39
CA GLY A 250 11.74 1.65 -4.69
C GLY A 250 12.09 0.36 -5.42
N THR A 251 11.73 -0.76 -4.81
CA THR A 251 11.86 -2.09 -5.42
C THR A 251 10.48 -2.56 -5.87
N TYR A 252 10.40 -3.01 -7.12
CA TYR A 252 9.17 -3.45 -7.77
C TYR A 252 9.31 -4.89 -8.25
N SER A 253 8.22 -5.63 -8.18
CA SER A 253 8.07 -6.97 -8.72
C SER A 253 7.25 -6.94 -10.00
N LEU A 254 7.66 -7.71 -11.00
CA LEU A 254 6.89 -7.94 -12.21
C LEU A 254 6.32 -9.35 -12.24
N CYS A 255 5.03 -9.48 -12.50
CA CYS A 255 4.33 -10.77 -12.56
C CYS A 255 3.39 -10.86 -13.77
N PHE A 256 3.35 -12.02 -14.44
CA PHE A 256 2.29 -12.34 -15.40
C PHE A 256 1.08 -12.92 -14.67
N ARG A 257 -0.12 -12.41 -14.95
CA ARG A 257 -1.37 -13.02 -14.52
C ARG A 257 -1.88 -13.98 -15.59
N LEU A 258 -1.79 -15.26 -15.29
CA LEU A 258 -2.13 -16.35 -16.21
C LEU A 258 -3.18 -17.27 -15.60
N HIS A 259 -3.89 -17.98 -16.47
CA HIS A 259 -4.84 -19.01 -16.06
C HIS A 259 -4.86 -20.15 -17.08
N LEU A 260 -4.80 -21.39 -16.60
CA LEU A 260 -4.97 -22.57 -17.44
C LEU A 260 -6.44 -23.02 -17.44
N GLY A 261 -7.07 -22.95 -18.60
CA GLY A 261 -8.47 -23.29 -18.85
C GLY A 261 -9.25 -22.13 -19.44
N LYS A 262 -10.41 -22.45 -20.00
CA LYS A 262 -11.32 -21.48 -20.59
C LYS A 262 -12.38 -21.06 -19.58
N VAL A 263 -12.29 -19.82 -19.09
CA VAL A 263 -13.27 -19.23 -18.18
C VAL A 263 -14.56 -18.90 -18.93
N SER A 264 -15.71 -19.25 -18.35
CA SER A 264 -17.03 -18.91 -18.86
C SER A 264 -18.03 -18.74 -17.70
N LYS A 265 -19.17 -18.10 -17.98
CA LYS A 265 -20.31 -18.08 -17.06
C LYS A 265 -21.41 -18.98 -17.57
N ARG A 266 -21.95 -19.85 -16.71
CA ARG A 266 -23.13 -20.66 -16.98
C ARG A 266 -24.14 -20.46 -15.86
N PHE A 267 -25.33 -19.95 -16.18
CA PHE A 267 -26.38 -19.62 -15.18
C PHE A 267 -25.86 -18.73 -14.03
N GLY A 268 -25.04 -17.73 -14.35
CA GLY A 268 -24.45 -16.81 -13.37
C GLY A 268 -23.31 -17.40 -12.51
N ARG A 269 -23.00 -18.70 -12.64
CA ARG A 269 -21.89 -19.34 -11.94
C ARG A 269 -20.64 -19.37 -12.80
N ARG A 270 -19.48 -19.17 -12.17
CA ARG A 270 -18.16 -19.35 -12.80
C ARG A 270 -17.97 -20.81 -13.17
N VAL A 271 -17.64 -21.08 -14.43
CA VAL A 271 -17.29 -22.41 -14.94
C VAL A 271 -15.96 -22.32 -15.68
N CYS A 272 -15.07 -23.27 -15.44
CA CYS A 272 -13.82 -23.39 -16.14
C CYS A 272 -13.79 -24.70 -16.95
N ASN A 273 -13.63 -24.61 -18.26
CA ASN A 273 -13.42 -25.77 -19.12
C ASN A 273 -11.91 -26.04 -19.25
N LEU A 274 -11.49 -27.25 -18.88
CA LEU A 274 -10.09 -27.70 -18.90
C LEU A 274 -9.76 -28.63 -20.09
N GLU A 275 -10.73 -28.99 -20.94
CA GLU A 275 -10.56 -29.97 -22.04
C GLU A 275 -9.45 -29.59 -23.02
N GLN A 276 -9.21 -28.29 -23.20
CA GLN A 276 -8.18 -27.78 -24.12
C GLN A 276 -6.82 -27.55 -23.45
N VAL A 277 -6.69 -27.78 -22.14
CA VAL A 277 -5.42 -27.60 -21.41
C VAL A 277 -4.52 -28.80 -21.63
N HIS A 278 -3.39 -28.59 -22.29
CA HIS A 278 -2.39 -29.63 -22.56
C HIS A 278 -0.99 -29.02 -22.81
N GLY A 279 0.07 -29.81 -22.63
CA GLY A 279 1.45 -29.48 -23.05
C GLY A 279 2.25 -28.54 -22.14
N TRP A 280 1.66 -28.06 -21.03
CA TRP A 280 2.30 -27.10 -20.11
C TRP A 280 3.22 -27.72 -19.05
N ASP A 281 3.10 -29.02 -18.85
CA ASP A 281 3.86 -29.84 -17.90
C ASP A 281 5.13 -30.46 -18.51
N ILE A 282 5.31 -30.35 -19.83
CA ILE A 282 6.40 -30.98 -20.57
C ILE A 282 7.73 -30.21 -20.42
N LYS A 283 7.69 -28.89 -20.60
CA LYS A 283 8.85 -27.99 -20.42
C LYS A 283 8.46 -26.78 -19.57
N PRO A 284 9.38 -26.22 -18.79
CA PRO A 284 9.09 -25.00 -18.07
C PRO A 284 8.90 -23.82 -19.04
N VAL A 285 8.05 -22.89 -18.65
CA VAL A 285 7.93 -21.58 -19.28
C VAL A 285 9.01 -20.69 -18.70
N ARG A 286 9.74 -20.00 -19.57
CA ARG A 286 10.77 -19.02 -19.20
C ARG A 286 10.17 -17.63 -19.18
N PHE A 287 10.40 -16.92 -18.09
CA PHE A 287 10.08 -15.52 -17.96
C PHE A 287 11.37 -14.71 -17.88
N GLN A 288 11.38 -13.54 -18.51
CA GLN A 288 12.52 -12.65 -18.51
C GLN A 288 12.09 -11.22 -18.29
N LEU A 289 12.97 -10.46 -17.65
CA LEU A 289 12.85 -9.04 -17.39
C LEU A 289 14.21 -8.39 -17.67
N SER A 290 14.20 -7.25 -18.33
CA SER A 290 15.35 -6.38 -18.51
C SER A 290 14.92 -4.92 -18.38
N THR A 291 15.76 -4.10 -17.78
CA THR A 291 15.48 -2.67 -17.55
C THR A 291 16.59 -1.79 -18.13
N SER A 292 16.29 -0.52 -18.42
CA SER A 292 17.27 0.44 -18.95
C SER A 292 18.44 0.73 -17.99
N ASN A 293 18.26 0.52 -16.68
CA ASN A 293 19.32 0.62 -15.68
C ASN A 293 20.15 -0.66 -15.52
N GLY A 294 19.98 -1.65 -16.40
CA GLY A 294 20.83 -2.84 -16.45
C GLY A 294 20.40 -3.99 -15.53
N HIS A 295 19.27 -3.88 -14.82
CA HIS A 295 18.72 -5.01 -14.09
C HIS A 295 18.16 -6.04 -15.07
N ASN A 296 18.52 -7.29 -14.83
CA ASN A 296 18.02 -8.42 -15.59
C ASN A 296 17.61 -9.52 -14.62
N ALA A 297 16.45 -10.12 -14.88
CA ALA A 297 15.97 -11.27 -14.13
C ALA A 297 15.45 -12.31 -15.11
N MET A 298 15.63 -13.58 -14.75
CA MET A 298 15.11 -14.71 -15.51
C MET A 298 14.68 -15.79 -14.53
N CYS A 299 13.51 -16.37 -14.76
CA CYS A 299 13.04 -17.52 -14.03
C CYS A 299 12.38 -18.52 -14.98
N GLU A 300 12.38 -19.78 -14.58
CA GLU A 300 11.71 -20.86 -15.30
C GLU A 300 10.80 -21.60 -14.34
N CYS A 301 9.55 -21.83 -14.73
CA CYS A 301 8.62 -22.63 -13.94
C CYS A 301 7.56 -23.31 -14.82
N TYR A 302 6.94 -24.35 -14.27
CA TYR A 302 5.84 -25.05 -14.93
C TYR A 302 4.51 -24.36 -14.59
N LEU A 303 3.60 -24.30 -15.56
CA LEU A 303 2.23 -23.85 -15.30
C LEU A 303 1.41 -25.05 -14.80
N ARG A 304 1.18 -25.14 -13.48
CA ARG A 304 0.63 -26.37 -12.84
C ARG A 304 -0.76 -26.22 -12.24
N GLU A 305 -1.32 -25.02 -12.18
CA GLU A 305 -2.57 -24.73 -11.47
C GLU A 305 -3.73 -24.47 -12.45
N PRO A 306 -4.36 -25.52 -13.01
CA PRO A 306 -5.55 -25.35 -13.84
C PRO A 306 -6.74 -24.84 -13.04
N GLY A 307 -7.56 -24.00 -13.69
CA GLY A 307 -8.80 -23.48 -13.12
C GLY A 307 -8.67 -22.21 -12.27
N ASN A 308 -7.43 -21.84 -11.90
CA ASN A 308 -7.12 -20.71 -11.03
C ASN A 308 -6.31 -19.64 -11.75
N TRP A 309 -6.54 -18.37 -11.37
CA TRP A 309 -5.69 -17.27 -11.79
C TRP A 309 -4.46 -17.20 -10.91
N VAL A 310 -3.28 -17.23 -11.52
CA VAL A 310 -2.00 -17.25 -10.81
C VAL A 310 -1.12 -16.10 -11.29
N LEU A 311 -0.44 -15.46 -10.34
CA LEU A 311 0.58 -14.46 -10.61
C LEU A 311 1.95 -15.14 -10.67
N TYR A 312 2.44 -15.37 -11.88
CA TYR A 312 3.77 -15.91 -12.15
C TYR A 312 4.80 -14.80 -12.06
N HIS A 313 5.62 -14.83 -11.01
CA HIS A 313 6.67 -13.84 -10.77
C HIS A 313 7.82 -14.01 -11.77
N VAL A 314 8.22 -12.90 -12.38
CA VAL A 314 9.32 -12.85 -13.36
C VAL A 314 10.62 -12.45 -12.70
N GLY A 315 10.56 -11.42 -11.86
CA GLY A 315 11.73 -10.84 -11.22
C GLY A 315 11.42 -9.52 -10.54
N ASP A 316 12.38 -9.07 -9.76
CA ASP A 316 12.34 -7.78 -9.08
C ASP A 316 13.35 -6.83 -9.72
N PHE A 317 13.06 -5.54 -9.69
CA PHE A 317 13.96 -4.49 -10.15
C PHE A 317 13.89 -3.29 -9.23
N VAL A 318 15.01 -2.59 -9.08
CA VAL A 318 15.12 -1.37 -8.28
C VAL A 318 15.05 -0.15 -9.20
N VAL A 319 14.33 0.87 -8.74
CA VAL A 319 14.29 2.21 -9.33
C VAL A 319 15.02 3.13 -8.35
N GLU A 320 16.17 3.66 -8.76
CA GLU A 320 16.99 4.53 -7.92
C GLU A 320 16.61 6.00 -8.09
N ASN A 321 16.41 6.44 -9.33
CA ASN A 321 16.14 7.83 -9.69
C ASN A 321 14.67 8.03 -10.08
N PRO A 322 13.83 8.68 -9.25
CA PRO A 322 12.40 8.83 -9.50
C PRO A 322 12.05 9.77 -10.66
N ASN A 323 13.01 10.57 -11.13
CA ASN A 323 12.81 11.59 -12.18
C ASN A 323 13.20 11.09 -13.57
N VAL A 324 13.60 9.82 -13.71
CA VAL A 324 14.04 9.24 -14.99
C VAL A 324 13.05 8.17 -15.40
N THR A 325 12.66 8.17 -16.68
CA THR A 325 11.81 7.12 -17.22
C THR A 325 12.54 5.78 -17.14
N THR A 326 11.91 4.81 -16.48
CA THR A 326 12.43 3.44 -16.46
C THR A 326 11.78 2.70 -17.61
N LYS A 327 12.61 2.25 -18.56
CA LYS A 327 12.19 1.40 -19.66
C LYS A 327 12.33 -0.04 -19.24
N ILE A 328 11.23 -0.78 -19.26
CA ILE A 328 11.15 -2.16 -18.81
C ILE A 328 10.69 -3.01 -19.98
N LYS A 329 11.48 -4.02 -20.34
CA LYS A 329 11.11 -5.05 -21.31
C LYS A 329 10.98 -6.36 -20.57
N PHE A 330 9.93 -7.10 -20.87
CA PHE A 330 9.66 -8.39 -20.25
C PHE A 330 9.09 -9.36 -21.27
N SER A 331 9.33 -10.64 -21.04
CA SER A 331 8.82 -11.69 -21.91
C SER A 331 8.45 -12.96 -21.14
N MET A 332 7.58 -13.73 -21.77
CA MET A 332 7.22 -15.09 -21.41
C MET A 332 7.35 -15.94 -22.67
N ILE A 333 8.22 -16.95 -22.63
CA ILE A 333 8.55 -17.78 -23.79
C ILE A 333 8.58 -19.25 -23.40
N GLN A 334 8.07 -20.09 -24.30
CA GLN A 334 8.25 -21.53 -24.18
C GLN A 334 8.46 -22.13 -25.56
N ILE A 335 9.71 -22.49 -25.84
CA ILE A 335 10.12 -23.13 -27.09
C ILE A 335 9.98 -24.63 -26.92
N ASP A 336 8.94 -25.20 -27.53
CA ASP A 336 8.81 -26.63 -27.70
C ASP A 336 8.22 -26.94 -29.08
N CYS A 337 8.92 -27.71 -29.90
CA CYS A 337 8.42 -28.12 -31.21
C CYS A 337 8.04 -29.61 -31.22
N THR A 338 8.04 -30.26 -30.04
CA THR A 338 7.76 -31.70 -29.92
C THR A 338 6.31 -32.00 -29.57
N HIS A 339 5.64 -31.09 -28.85
CA HIS A 339 4.26 -31.24 -28.43
C HIS A 339 3.50 -29.92 -28.58
N THR A 340 2.22 -30.03 -28.92
CA THR A 340 1.33 -28.87 -28.92
C THR A 340 0.93 -28.52 -27.49
N LYS A 341 0.63 -27.25 -27.28
CA LYS A 341 0.14 -26.72 -26.02
C LYS A 341 -1.04 -25.79 -26.25
N GLY A 342 -1.99 -25.80 -25.32
CA GLY A 342 -3.26 -25.09 -25.48
C GLY A 342 -3.94 -24.83 -24.14
N GLY A 343 -4.99 -24.01 -24.17
CA GLY A 343 -5.78 -23.69 -22.98
C GLY A 343 -5.18 -22.64 -22.05
N LEU A 344 -4.23 -21.82 -22.50
CA LEU A 344 -3.68 -20.73 -21.69
C LEU A 344 -4.44 -19.42 -21.91
N CYS A 345 -4.94 -18.82 -20.83
CA CYS A 345 -5.37 -17.44 -20.76
C CYS A 345 -4.20 -16.54 -20.31
N VAL A 346 -3.85 -15.56 -21.13
CA VAL A 346 -2.98 -14.44 -20.78
C VAL A 346 -3.87 -13.23 -20.53
N ASP A 347 -3.91 -12.76 -19.29
CA ASP A 347 -4.74 -11.60 -18.92
C ASP A 347 -3.93 -10.31 -18.97
N SER A 348 -2.94 -10.19 -18.09
CA SER A 348 -2.20 -8.96 -17.92
C SER A 348 -0.85 -9.19 -17.23
N VAL A 349 0.01 -8.17 -17.29
CA VAL A 349 1.25 -8.10 -16.51
C VAL A 349 1.11 -7.05 -15.44
N PHE A 350 1.45 -7.41 -14.21
CA PHE A 350 1.41 -6.55 -13.04
C PHE A 350 2.81 -6.09 -12.66
N ILE A 351 2.91 -4.82 -12.28
CA ILE A 351 4.09 -4.21 -11.68
C ILE A 351 3.64 -3.54 -10.38
N PHE A 352 4.17 -3.97 -9.26
CA PHE A 352 3.83 -3.44 -7.95
C PHE A 352 5.03 -3.52 -7.00
N PRO A 353 5.07 -2.73 -5.91
CA PRO A 353 6.18 -2.75 -4.96
C PRO A 353 6.38 -4.14 -4.33
N SER A 354 7.63 -4.61 -4.25
CA SER A 354 7.93 -6.01 -3.90
C SER A 354 7.38 -6.44 -2.53
N ASN A 355 7.31 -5.52 -1.58
CA ASN A 355 6.78 -5.76 -0.23
C ASN A 355 5.29 -6.21 -0.22
N PHE A 356 4.56 -6.04 -1.33
CA PHE A 356 3.18 -6.55 -1.44
C PHE A 356 3.10 -8.05 -1.66
N ARG A 357 4.15 -8.67 -2.19
CA ARG A 357 4.18 -10.12 -2.41
C ARG A 357 4.19 -10.91 -1.10
N GLU A 358 4.71 -10.32 -0.02
CA GLU A 358 4.74 -10.94 1.31
C GLU A 358 3.36 -10.90 2.00
N ARG A 359 2.46 -9.99 1.60
CA ARG A 359 1.11 -9.88 2.16
C ARG A 359 0.06 -10.74 1.45
N SER A 360 0.40 -11.31 0.29
CA SER A 360 -0.50 -12.10 -0.56
C SER A 360 -0.19 -13.60 -0.59
N LYS A 361 0.80 -14.03 0.20
CA LYS A 361 0.99 -15.42 0.61
C LYS A 361 0.33 -15.63 1.96
#